data_AF-A0A3D2RQJ5-F1
#
_entry.id   AF-A0A3D2RQJ5-F1
#
_cell.length_a   1.000
_cell.length_b   1.000
_cell.length_c   1.000
_cell.angle_alpha   90.00
_cell.angle_beta   90.00
_cell.angle_gamma   90.00
#
_symmetry.space_group_name_H-M   'P 1'
#
loop_
_entity.id
_entity.type
_entity.pdbx_description
1 polymer ?
#
loop_
_entity_poly.entity_id
_entity_poly.type
_entity_poly.pdbx_seq_one_letter_code
_entity_poly.pdbx_strand_id
1 'polypeptide(L)' 'GESKNLLEALAESIANKVINEFNIQSIRITIIKPNPPIKGSNINQAAVEISRHRTEPLN' A
#
# COMPACT_ATOMS: atom_id res chain seq x y z
N GLY A 1 18.16 9.88 1.68
CA GLY A 1 16.81 10.39 1.38
C GLY A 1 15.81 9.37 1.85
N GLU A 2 14.82 9.76 2.64
CA GLU A 2 13.86 8.85 3.26
C GLU A 2 13.03 8.11 2.21
N SER A 3 13.45 6.90 1.88
CA SER A 3 12.81 6.00 0.91
C SER A 3 11.54 5.34 1.46
N LYS A 4 10.99 5.86 2.56
CA LYS A 4 10.02 5.18 3.42
C LYS A 4 8.56 5.51 3.15
N ASN A 5 8.27 6.43 2.23
CA ASN A 5 6.89 6.90 2.03
C ASN A 5 6.35 6.65 0.62
N LEU A 6 7.14 6.09 -0.31
CA LEU A 6 6.70 5.97 -1.71
C LEU A 6 5.82 4.75 -1.96
N LEU A 7 6.15 3.59 -1.37
CA LEU A 7 5.36 2.38 -1.55
C LEU A 7 4.06 2.46 -0.74
N GLU A 8 4.14 3.03 0.45
CA GLU A 8 3.04 3.31 1.36
C GLU A 8 2.09 4.33 0.75
N ALA A 9 2.57 5.47 0.26
CA ALA A 9 1.71 6.48 -0.38
C ALA A 9 1.08 5.97 -1.68
N LEU A 10 1.80 5.15 -2.45
CA LEU A 10 1.24 4.52 -3.64
C LEU A 10 0.13 3.52 -3.27
N ALA A 11 0.40 2.64 -2.31
CA ALA A 11 -0.60 1.68 -1.83
C ALA A 11 -1.85 2.42 -1.32
N GLU A 12 -1.67 3.49 -0.55
CA GLU A 12 -2.74 4.32 -0.03
C GLU A 12 -3.57 4.97 -1.15
N SER A 13 -2.91 5.55 -2.14
CA SER A 13 -3.58 6.18 -3.28
C SER A 13 -4.45 5.17 -4.05
N ILE A 14 -3.94 3.96 -4.29
CA ILE A 14 -4.71 2.92 -4.97
C ILE A 14 -5.88 2.46 -4.11
N ALA A 15 -5.67 2.21 -2.81
CA ALA A 15 -6.74 1.76 -1.93
C ALA A 15 -7.87 2.78 -1.83
N ASN A 16 -7.53 4.06 -1.69
CA ASN A 16 -8.51 5.15 -1.64
C ASN A 16 -9.25 5.32 -2.96
N LYS A 17 -8.56 5.19 -4.10
CA LYS A 17 -9.22 5.26 -5.41
C LYS A 17 -10.25 4.13 -5.56
N VAL A 18 -9.84 2.88 -5.32
CA VAL A 18 -10.70 1.72 -5.55
C VAL A 18 -11.87 1.67 -4.56
N ILE A 19 -11.65 1.95 -3.27
CA ILE A 19 -12.75 1.87 -2.30
C ILE A 19 -13.79 2.97 -2.49
N ASN A 20 -13.42 4.12 -3.07
CA ASN A 20 -14.34 5.22 -3.36
C ASN A 20 -15.05 5.04 -4.71
N GLU A 21 -14.39 4.48 -5.72
CA GLU A 21 -14.99 4.23 -7.04
C GLU A 21 -15.91 3.01 -7.05
N PHE A 22 -15.61 1.98 -6.26
CA PHE A 22 -16.37 0.74 -6.24
C PHE A 22 -17.11 0.55 -4.92
N ASN A 23 -18.34 0.05 -4.97
CA ASN A 23 -19.13 -0.29 -3.78
C ASN A 23 -18.66 -1.63 -3.16
N ILE A 24 -17.43 -1.64 -2.67
CA ILE A 24 -16.82 -2.77 -1.97
C ILE A 24 -16.64 -2.45 -0.48
N GLN A 25 -16.73 -3.49 0.35
CA GLN A 25 -16.60 -3.34 1.80
C GLN A 25 -15.16 -3.26 2.28
N SER A 26 -14.23 -3.91 1.58
CA SER A 26 -12.82 -3.86 1.91
C SER A 26 -11.94 -4.11 0.69
N ILE A 27 -10.71 -3.63 0.79
CA ILE A 27 -9.65 -3.88 -0.18
C ILE A 27 -8.34 -4.17 0.56
N ARG A 28 -7.57 -5.11 0.02
CA ARG A 28 -6.21 -5.41 0.43
C ARG A 28 -5.28 -5.21 -0.77
N ILE A 29 -4.19 -4.50 -0.56
CA ILE A 29 -3.20 -4.19 -1.60
C ILE A 29 -1.82 -4.59 -1.11
N THR A 30 -1.06 -5.26 -1.97
CA THR A 30 0.34 -5.60 -1.74
C THR A 30 1.18 -5.04 -2.87
N ILE A 31 2.16 -4.20 -2.54
CA ILE A 31 3.13 -3.66 -3.51
C ILE A 31 4.50 -4.23 -3.18
N ILE A 32 5.12 -4.88 -4.16
CA ILE A 32 6.42 -5.51 -4.03
C ILE A 32 7.43 -4.71 -4.85
N LYS A 33 8.53 -4.31 -4.22
CA LYS A 33 9.72 -3.78 -4.87
C LYS A 33 10.77 -4.90 -4.93
N PRO A 34 10.90 -5.59 -6.07
CA PRO A 34 11.96 -6.58 -6.23
C PRO A 34 13.33 -5.88 -6.25
N ASN A 35 14.33 -6.47 -5.61
CA ASN A 35 15.71 -5.97 -5.56
C ASN A 35 15.81 -4.51 -5.08
N PRO A 36 15.32 -4.18 -3.86
CA PRO A 36 15.43 -2.82 -3.36
C PRO A 36 16.91 -2.41 -3.25
N PRO A 37 17.30 -1.21 -3.71
CA PRO A 37 18.70 -0.78 -3.69
C PRO A 37 19.12 -0.41 -2.26
N ILE A 38 19.31 -1.43 -1.42
CA ILE A 38 19.77 -1.32 -0.03
C ILE A 38 21.23 -1.75 -0.01
N LYS A 39 22.15 -0.79 0.03
CA LYS A 39 23.59 -1.07 0.03
C LYS A 39 23.96 -1.98 1.20
N GLY A 40 24.57 -3.14 0.93
CA GLY A 40 25.06 -4.08 1.94
C GLY A 40 24.00 -5.03 2.53
N SER A 41 22.81 -5.13 1.94
CA SER A 41 21.73 -5.98 2.44
C SER A 41 21.50 -7.21 1.55
N ASN A 42 21.24 -8.38 2.16
CA ASN A 42 20.76 -9.60 1.50
C ASN A 42 19.21 -9.61 1.34
N ILE A 43 18.57 -8.44 1.39
CA ILE A 43 17.11 -8.34 1.21
C ILE A 43 16.80 -8.46 -0.28
N ASN A 44 16.20 -9.58 -0.66
CA ASN A 44 15.83 -9.86 -2.05
C ASN A 44 14.57 -9.09 -2.47
N GLN A 45 13.69 -8.73 -1.52
CA GLN A 45 12.40 -8.08 -1.79
C GLN A 45 11.99 -7.19 -0.62
N ALA A 46 11.42 -6.02 -0.92
CA ALA A 46 10.68 -5.21 0.05
C ALA A 46 9.21 -5.16 -0.39
N ALA A 47 8.28 -5.30 0.55
CA ALA A 47 6.86 -5.24 0.26
C ALA A 47 6.12 -4.37 1.28
N VAL A 48 5.07 -3.71 0.81
CA VAL A 48 4.09 -3.00 1.64
C VAL A 48 2.74 -3.65 1.40
N GLU A 49 2.06 -4.02 2.49
CA GLU A 49 0.68 -4.47 2.46
C GLU A 49 -0.18 -3.51 3.27
N ILE A 50 -1.30 -3.07 2.70
CA ILE A 50 -2.32 -2.31 3.42
C ILE A 50 -3.69 -2.94 3.23
N SER A 51 -4.55 -2.76 4.24
CA SER A 51 -5.97 -3.07 4.17
C SER A 51 -6.78 -1.82 4.47
N ARG A 52 -7.87 -1.62 3.71
CA ARG A 52 -8.84 -0.55 3.93
C ARG A 52 -10.24 -1.15 3.99
N HIS A 53 -11.03 -0.61 4.89
CA HIS A 53 -12.43 -0.97 5.09
C HIS A 53 -13.26 0.28 4.88
N ARG A 54 -14.45 0.11 4.29
CA ARG A 54 -15.41 1.19 4.21
C ARG A 54 -15.95 1.41 5.62
N THR A 55 -15.54 2.49 6.27
CA THR A 55 -16.20 2.96 7.49
C THR A 55 -17.54 3.53 7.06
N GLU A 56 -18.63 2.87 7.44
CA GLU A 56 -19.95 3.48 7.35
C GLU A 56 -19.91 4.81 8.13
N PRO A 57 -20.38 5.93 7.56
CA PRO A 57 -20.48 7.16 8.33
C PRO A 57 -21.43 6.88 9.51
N LEU A 58 -20.97 7.19 10.73
CA LEU A 58 -21.81 7.21 11.91
C LEU A 58 -22.92 8.23 11.66
N ASN A 59 -24.16 7.75 11.47
CA ASN A 59 -25.35 8.57 11.34
C ASN A 59 -25.63 9.34 12.63
#